data_AF-I0HS54-F1
#
_entry.id   AF-I0HS54-F1
#
_cell.length_a   1.000
_cell.length_b   1.000
_cell.length_c   1.000
_cell.angle_alpha   90.00
_cell.angle_beta   90.00
_cell.angle_gamma   90.00
#
_symmetry.space_group_name_H-M   'P 1'
#
loop_
_entity.id
_entity.type
_entity.pdbx_description
1 polymer ?
#
loop_
_entity_poly.entity_id
_entity_poly.type
_entity_poly.pdbx_seq_one_letter_code
_entity_poly.pdbx_strand_id
1 'polypeptide(L)'
;MPRDDDTLRSQREIQQDQDRRDGDGSSGASGEHPAVQAGAREQPVELPAQHLDKPGQEADLELQPRFLAPDYRGSGKLEGFATLITGADSGIGRAVAVLFAREGADVAVAYHSSDDDAQETKRRVEAEGRRCLLLKGDVKDEAWCRDAVGRTVQTFGRLDVLVNNAAFQEHADDLEAVDDRRLMETLDTNIGGYFRMARAALPHLKNGASIINTGSVVGLRGSARLLDYAASKGAIHAFTKSLASSLLPRGIRVNAVAPGPVWTPLNPADSPADQVAEFGRQSDMRRAAQPEELSPAYVFLAAPVCAGYITGIVMPVTGSVGAI
;
A
#
# COMPACT_ATOMS: atom_id res chain seq x y z
N MET A 1 20.18 -50.94 12.69
CA MET A 1 19.32 -49.90 13.29
C MET A 1 20.05 -49.26 14.48
N PRO A 2 20.89 -48.21 14.29
CA PRO A 2 21.51 -47.47 15.40
C PRO A 2 21.38 -45.92 15.30
N ARG A 3 20.54 -45.36 14.41
CA ARG A 3 20.47 -43.90 14.15
C ARG A 3 19.52 -43.12 15.06
N ASP A 4 18.52 -43.77 15.65
CA ASP A 4 17.51 -43.09 16.50
C ASP A 4 18.06 -42.71 17.88
N ASP A 5 19.00 -43.50 18.42
CA ASP A 5 19.54 -43.33 19.78
C ASP A 5 20.54 -42.16 19.88
N ASP A 6 21.22 -41.84 18.77
CA ASP A 6 22.19 -40.74 18.66
C ASP A 6 21.46 -39.38 18.50
N THR A 7 20.34 -39.38 17.78
CA THR A 7 19.48 -38.19 17.62
C THR A 7 18.87 -37.77 18.96
N LEU A 8 18.37 -38.72 19.75
CA LEU A 8 17.78 -38.44 21.07
C LEU A 8 18.82 -37.95 22.07
N ARG A 9 20.06 -38.44 21.99
CA ARG A 9 21.17 -37.95 22.84
C ARG A 9 21.51 -36.51 22.51
N SER A 10 21.68 -36.18 21.24
CA SER A 10 21.97 -34.81 20.78
C SER A 10 20.85 -33.83 21.15
N GLN A 11 19.58 -34.21 21.00
CA GLN A 11 18.45 -33.37 21.41
C GLN A 11 18.42 -33.09 22.91
N ARG A 12 18.77 -34.07 23.75
CA ARG A 12 18.83 -33.91 25.21
C ARG A 12 20.01 -33.04 25.64
N GLU A 13 21.15 -33.15 24.99
CA GLU A 13 22.31 -32.29 25.24
C GLU A 13 21.98 -30.83 24.89
N ILE A 14 21.34 -30.59 23.73
CA ILE A 14 20.86 -29.25 23.33
C ILE A 14 19.89 -28.69 24.37
N GLN A 15 18.94 -29.50 24.84
CA GLN A 15 17.98 -29.08 25.86
C GLN A 15 18.66 -28.71 27.18
N GLN A 16 19.60 -29.54 27.66
CA GLN A 16 20.33 -29.27 28.91
C GLN A 16 21.25 -28.05 28.83
N ASP A 17 21.84 -27.80 27.66
CA ASP A 17 22.63 -26.60 27.41
C ASP A 17 21.75 -25.34 27.40
N GLN A 18 20.56 -25.42 26.81
CA GLN A 18 19.60 -24.31 26.80
C GLN A 18 19.03 -24.05 28.20
N ASP A 19 18.61 -25.09 28.93
CA ASP A 19 18.11 -24.99 30.30
C ASP A 19 19.15 -24.35 31.24
N ARG A 20 20.44 -24.63 31.05
CA ARG A 20 21.53 -23.96 31.78
C ARG A 20 21.62 -22.47 31.46
N ARG A 21 21.57 -22.10 30.17
CA ARG A 21 21.61 -20.69 29.75
C ARG A 21 20.41 -19.89 30.28
N ASP A 22 19.23 -20.50 30.24
CA ASP A 22 18.00 -19.87 30.72
C ASP A 22 17.99 -19.73 32.25
N GLY A 23 18.57 -20.71 32.97
CA GLY A 23 18.73 -20.68 34.42
C GLY A 23 19.79 -19.70 34.94
N ASP A 24 20.87 -19.48 34.18
CA ASP A 24 22.00 -18.62 34.58
C ASP A 24 21.81 -17.14 34.21
N GLY A 25 20.81 -16.78 33.39
CA GLY A 25 20.49 -15.39 33.15
C GLY A 25 19.52 -15.11 32.00
N SER A 26 18.25 -14.88 32.33
CA SER A 26 17.44 -13.90 31.58
C SER A 26 16.32 -13.30 32.45
N SER A 27 16.68 -12.43 33.38
CA SER A 27 15.86 -11.22 33.57
C SER A 27 16.12 -10.34 32.36
N GLY A 28 15.52 -10.70 31.22
CA GLY A 28 15.67 -9.99 29.96
C GLY A 28 15.32 -8.52 30.19
N ALA A 29 16.35 -7.67 30.15
CA ALA A 29 16.17 -6.24 30.26
C ALA A 29 15.16 -5.81 29.20
N SER A 30 13.99 -5.34 29.64
CA SER A 30 13.00 -4.64 28.84
C SER A 30 13.53 -3.24 28.49
N GLY A 31 14.71 -3.19 27.88
CA GLY A 31 15.26 -1.98 27.29
C GLY A 31 14.50 -1.69 26.01
N GLU A 32 14.00 -0.47 25.86
CA GLU A 32 13.42 -0.02 24.61
C GLU A 32 14.47 -0.12 23.49
N HIS A 33 14.31 -1.10 22.59
CA HIS A 33 15.14 -1.18 21.39
C HIS A 33 14.87 0.03 20.47
N PRO A 34 15.91 0.59 19.82
CA PRO A 34 15.73 1.71 18.88
C PRO A 34 14.93 1.29 17.64
N ALA A 35 14.40 2.28 16.91
CA ALA A 35 13.68 2.05 15.66
C ALA A 35 14.54 1.28 14.64
N VAL A 36 13.94 0.28 13.99
CA VAL A 36 14.64 -0.65 13.11
C VAL A 36 14.79 -0.05 11.72
N GLN A 37 16.04 0.06 11.24
CA GLN A 37 16.40 0.57 9.91
C GLN A 37 16.87 -0.58 9.00
N ALA A 38 15.94 -1.45 8.59
CA ALA A 38 16.24 -2.64 7.80
C ALA A 38 16.35 -2.37 6.27
N GLY A 39 16.19 -1.12 5.84
CA GLY A 39 16.26 -0.72 4.42
C GLY A 39 17.67 -0.33 3.97
N ALA A 40 17.80 -0.03 2.67
CA ALA A 40 19.07 0.42 2.08
C ALA A 40 19.53 1.79 2.59
N ARG A 41 18.63 2.58 3.17
CA ARG A 41 18.89 3.89 3.76
C ARG A 41 18.07 4.09 5.03
N GLU A 42 18.61 4.90 5.94
CA GLU A 42 17.92 5.29 7.16
C GLU A 42 16.70 6.15 6.84
N GLN A 43 15.56 5.80 7.43
CA GLN A 43 14.29 6.52 7.31
C GLN A 43 14.01 7.37 8.54
N PRO A 44 13.23 8.47 8.38
CA PRO A 44 12.83 9.31 9.51
C PRO A 44 12.14 8.47 10.60
N VAL A 45 12.57 8.68 11.84
CA VAL A 45 11.96 8.06 13.04
C VAL A 45 11.05 9.07 13.73
N GLU A 46 11.52 10.31 13.84
CA GLU A 46 10.77 11.44 14.41
C GLU A 46 9.91 12.08 13.32
N LEU A 47 8.64 12.29 13.63
CA LEU A 47 7.67 12.95 12.76
C LEU A 47 7.28 14.30 13.38
N PRO A 48 7.09 15.36 12.57
CA PRO A 48 6.65 16.65 13.07
C PRO A 48 5.21 16.57 13.58
N ALA A 49 4.92 17.31 14.65
CA ALA A 49 3.55 17.49 15.13
C ALA A 49 2.85 18.53 14.24
N GLN A 50 1.98 18.07 13.33
CA GLN A 50 1.28 18.93 12.37
C GLN A 50 -0.12 18.39 12.04
N HIS A 51 -1.03 19.26 11.60
CA HIS A 51 -2.38 18.92 11.13
C HIS A 51 -2.69 19.66 9.83
N LEU A 52 -3.39 19.03 8.88
CA LEU A 52 -3.74 19.58 7.58
C LEU A 52 -5.24 19.49 7.31
N ASP A 53 -5.79 20.36 6.46
CA ASP A 53 -7.15 20.21 5.96
C ASP A 53 -7.21 19.12 4.87
N LYS A 54 -8.32 18.38 4.78
CA LYS A 54 -8.50 17.32 3.77
C LYS A 54 -8.63 17.86 2.34
N PRO A 55 -8.12 17.14 1.32
CA PRO A 55 -7.49 15.81 1.36
C PRO A 55 -6.01 15.79 1.79
N GLY A 56 -5.46 16.91 2.29
CA GLY A 56 -4.03 17.09 2.54
C GLY A 56 -3.25 17.26 1.25
N GLN A 57 -2.30 18.22 1.23
CA GLN A 57 -1.33 18.33 0.14
C GLN A 57 0.02 17.84 0.65
N GLU A 58 0.73 17.03 -0.15
CA GLU A 58 2.05 16.55 0.22
C GLU A 58 3.07 17.68 0.30
N ALA A 59 2.92 18.69 -0.56
CA ALA A 59 3.73 19.90 -0.54
C ALA A 59 3.67 20.67 0.80
N ASP A 60 2.59 20.53 1.56
CA ASP A 60 2.38 21.24 2.83
C ASP A 60 3.00 20.53 4.05
N LEU A 61 3.52 19.30 3.88
CA LEU A 61 4.14 18.55 4.98
C LEU A 61 5.51 19.12 5.35
N GLU A 62 5.74 19.40 6.64
CA GLU A 62 7.07 19.82 7.13
C GLU A 62 8.15 18.78 6.82
N LEU A 63 7.83 17.51 7.06
CA LEU A 63 8.65 16.38 6.64
C LEU A 63 8.08 15.81 5.33
N GLN A 64 8.75 16.11 4.22
CA GLN A 64 8.39 15.60 2.91
C GLN A 64 8.52 14.06 2.85
N PRO A 65 7.44 13.32 2.47
CA PRO A 65 7.51 11.88 2.30
C PRO A 65 8.58 11.46 1.29
N ARG A 66 9.26 10.36 1.58
CA ARG A 66 10.25 9.80 0.65
C ARG A 66 9.57 8.81 -0.28
N PHE A 67 9.55 9.13 -1.56
CA PHE A 67 8.87 8.34 -2.60
C PHE A 67 9.78 7.95 -3.78
N LEU A 68 11.04 8.41 -3.80
CA LEU A 68 11.94 8.22 -4.95
C LEU A 68 12.67 6.88 -4.95
N ALA A 69 12.86 6.23 -3.79
CA ALA A 69 13.62 4.99 -3.65
C ALA A 69 14.97 5.02 -4.42
N PRO A 70 15.91 5.94 -4.11
CA PRO A 70 17.11 6.14 -4.93
C PRO A 70 17.98 4.88 -5.09
N ASP A 71 17.93 3.97 -4.12
CA ASP A 71 18.67 2.69 -4.14
C ASP A 71 17.99 1.61 -4.99
N TYR A 72 16.73 1.81 -5.39
CA TYR A 72 16.01 0.88 -6.27
C TYR A 72 16.40 1.10 -7.73
N ARG A 73 17.00 0.05 -8.34
CA ARG A 73 17.39 0.05 -9.76
C ARG A 73 16.37 -0.68 -10.61
N GLY A 74 15.79 0.04 -11.58
CA GLY A 74 14.88 -0.53 -12.57
C GLY A 74 15.54 -1.65 -13.37
N SER A 75 14.75 -2.66 -13.74
CA SER A 75 15.20 -3.83 -14.50
C SER A 75 14.25 -4.22 -15.63
N GLY A 76 13.38 -3.30 -16.05
CA GLY A 76 12.43 -3.47 -17.15
C GLY A 76 11.30 -4.46 -16.83
N LYS A 77 10.94 -4.63 -15.55
CA LYS A 77 9.91 -5.61 -15.15
C LYS A 77 8.52 -5.30 -15.69
N LEU A 78 8.29 -4.04 -16.03
CA LEU A 78 7.04 -3.51 -16.56
C LEU A 78 7.27 -2.83 -17.92
N GLU A 79 8.34 -3.20 -18.64
CA GLU A 79 8.69 -2.58 -19.91
C GLU A 79 7.53 -2.64 -20.90
N GLY A 80 7.12 -1.47 -21.40
CA GLY A 80 6.04 -1.33 -22.37
C GLY A 80 4.63 -1.54 -21.80
N PHE A 81 4.47 -1.59 -20.46
CA PHE A 81 3.16 -1.66 -19.81
C PHE A 81 2.52 -0.27 -19.76
N ALA A 82 1.20 -0.24 -19.75
CA ALA A 82 0.41 0.93 -19.40
C ALA A 82 -0.33 0.70 -18.08
N THR A 83 -0.25 1.66 -17.17
CA THR A 83 -0.78 1.53 -15.81
C THR A 83 -1.73 2.68 -15.48
N LEU A 84 -2.72 2.42 -14.63
CA LEU A 84 -3.63 3.43 -14.08
C LEU A 84 -3.68 3.29 -12.57
N ILE A 85 -3.34 4.36 -11.85
CA ILE A 85 -3.23 4.37 -10.39
C ILE A 85 -4.13 5.47 -9.84
N THR A 86 -5.11 5.12 -9.00
CA THR A 86 -5.97 6.11 -8.33
C THR A 86 -5.35 6.63 -7.04
N GLY A 87 -5.52 7.92 -6.73
CA GLY A 87 -4.86 8.57 -5.59
C GLY A 87 -3.34 8.55 -5.73
N ALA A 88 -2.84 8.82 -6.94
CA ALA A 88 -1.41 8.75 -7.26
C ALA A 88 -0.73 10.11 -7.32
N ASP A 89 -1.45 11.19 -7.03
CA ASP A 89 -0.89 12.51 -6.80
C ASP A 89 0.10 12.53 -5.64
N SER A 90 -0.08 11.70 -4.61
CA SER A 90 0.70 11.72 -3.37
C SER A 90 0.90 10.34 -2.73
N GLY A 91 1.69 10.29 -1.66
CA GLY A 91 1.89 9.16 -0.77
C GLY A 91 2.33 7.88 -1.47
N ILE A 92 1.69 6.76 -1.09
CA ILE A 92 1.96 5.43 -1.66
C ILE A 92 1.73 5.44 -3.17
N GLY A 93 0.64 6.07 -3.65
CA GLY A 93 0.32 6.11 -5.08
C GLY A 93 1.40 6.82 -5.90
N ARG A 94 1.95 7.94 -5.39
CA ARG A 94 3.10 8.64 -6.01
C ARG A 94 4.33 7.75 -6.08
N ALA A 95 4.71 7.09 -4.98
CA ALA A 95 5.85 6.19 -4.96
C ALA A 95 5.69 5.01 -5.93
N VAL A 96 4.48 4.46 -6.05
CA VAL A 96 4.16 3.39 -7.02
C VAL A 96 4.27 3.91 -8.44
N ALA A 97 3.73 5.10 -8.75
CA ALA A 97 3.83 5.71 -10.07
C ALA A 97 5.29 5.89 -10.51
N VAL A 98 6.14 6.41 -9.64
CA VAL A 98 7.58 6.60 -9.93
C VAL A 98 8.28 5.26 -10.17
N LEU A 99 8.06 4.24 -9.33
CA LEU A 99 8.72 2.94 -9.52
C LEU A 99 8.17 2.17 -10.73
N PHE A 100 6.89 2.31 -11.05
CA PHE A 100 6.34 1.74 -12.29
C PHE A 100 6.99 2.36 -13.51
N ALA A 101 7.17 3.68 -13.52
CA ALA A 101 7.89 4.39 -14.57
C ALA A 101 9.35 3.91 -14.68
N ARG A 102 10.06 3.80 -13.55
CA ARG A 102 11.43 3.29 -13.50
C ARG A 102 11.56 1.84 -14.00
N GLU A 103 10.50 1.04 -13.89
CA GLU A 103 10.44 -0.32 -14.44
C GLU A 103 9.95 -0.39 -15.89
N GLY A 104 9.77 0.76 -16.55
CA GLY A 104 9.49 0.86 -17.99
C GLY A 104 8.02 1.06 -18.36
N ALA A 105 7.14 1.34 -17.40
CA ALA A 105 5.71 1.50 -17.65
C ALA A 105 5.30 2.97 -17.90
N ASP A 106 4.37 3.18 -18.83
CA ASP A 106 3.63 4.44 -18.90
C ASP A 106 2.55 4.49 -17.80
N VAL A 107 2.31 5.67 -17.23
CA VAL A 107 1.51 5.81 -16.00
C VAL A 107 0.41 6.85 -16.17
N ALA A 108 -0.84 6.45 -15.92
CA ALA A 108 -1.95 7.35 -15.71
C ALA A 108 -2.15 7.58 -14.21
N VAL A 109 -2.07 8.83 -13.80
CA VAL A 109 -2.23 9.31 -12.42
C VAL A 109 -3.64 9.86 -12.29
N ALA A 110 -4.50 9.11 -11.61
CA ALA A 110 -5.84 9.54 -11.23
C ALA A 110 -5.82 10.16 -9.84
N TYR A 111 -6.45 11.32 -9.68
CA TYR A 111 -6.45 12.11 -8.44
C TYR A 111 -7.68 13.01 -8.34
N HIS A 112 -8.01 13.48 -7.14
CA HIS A 112 -9.22 14.26 -6.90
C HIS A 112 -9.00 15.77 -7.08
N SER A 113 -8.13 16.39 -6.28
CA SER A 113 -8.05 17.86 -6.22
C SER A 113 -6.64 18.47 -6.13
N SER A 114 -5.61 17.72 -5.70
CA SER A 114 -4.25 18.25 -5.50
C SER A 114 -3.47 18.35 -6.82
N ASP A 115 -3.75 19.40 -7.60
CA ASP A 115 -3.15 19.60 -8.93
C ASP A 115 -1.61 19.70 -8.87
N ASP A 116 -1.05 20.45 -7.91
CA ASP A 116 0.40 20.63 -7.79
C ASP A 116 1.13 19.32 -7.46
N ASP A 117 0.55 18.52 -6.55
CA ASP A 117 1.04 17.19 -6.22
C ASP A 117 0.98 16.24 -7.43
N ALA A 118 -0.11 16.28 -8.19
CA ALA A 118 -0.24 15.51 -9.42
C ALA A 118 0.78 15.94 -10.48
N GLN A 119 1.06 17.24 -10.62
CA GLN A 119 2.11 17.73 -11.51
C GLN A 119 3.50 17.30 -11.06
N GLU A 120 3.77 17.24 -9.75
CA GLU A 120 5.03 16.69 -9.25
C GLU A 120 5.16 15.21 -9.58
N THR A 121 4.14 14.38 -9.32
CA THR A 121 4.17 12.97 -9.74
C THR A 121 4.41 12.85 -11.24
N LYS A 122 3.74 13.67 -12.06
CA LYS A 122 3.96 13.72 -13.51
C LYS A 122 5.42 13.98 -13.86
N ARG A 123 6.02 15.04 -13.31
CA ARG A 123 7.42 15.39 -13.56
C ARG A 123 8.35 14.24 -13.19
N ARG A 124 8.07 13.52 -12.11
CA ARG A 124 8.90 12.38 -11.66
C ARG A 124 8.75 11.16 -12.55
N VAL A 125 7.54 10.84 -13.00
CA VAL A 125 7.32 9.77 -14.00
C VAL A 125 8.04 10.10 -15.32
N GLU A 126 7.94 11.35 -15.79
CA GLU A 126 8.59 11.79 -17.02
C GLU A 126 10.12 11.81 -16.90
N ALA A 127 10.65 12.10 -15.70
CA ALA A 127 12.09 12.02 -15.42
C ALA A 127 12.66 10.60 -15.50
N GLU A 128 11.84 9.57 -15.30
CA GLU A 128 12.20 8.15 -15.53
C GLU A 128 12.09 7.77 -17.03
N GLY A 129 11.76 8.71 -17.91
CA GLY A 129 11.68 8.53 -19.36
C GLY A 129 10.37 7.94 -19.88
N ARG A 130 9.32 7.91 -19.04
CA ARG A 130 8.02 7.32 -19.39
C ARG A 130 6.94 8.38 -19.58
N ARG A 131 5.85 8.00 -20.27
CA ARG A 131 4.72 8.91 -20.49
C ARG A 131 3.84 8.97 -19.25
N CYS A 132 3.34 10.17 -18.94
CA CYS A 132 2.41 10.37 -17.83
C CYS A 132 1.12 11.08 -18.26
N LEU A 133 -0.03 10.53 -17.85
CA LEU A 133 -1.36 11.10 -18.10
C LEU A 133 -2.00 11.50 -16.76
N LEU A 134 -2.41 12.76 -16.64
CA LEU A 134 -3.14 13.24 -15.46
C LEU A 134 -4.65 13.16 -15.69
N LEU A 135 -5.35 12.55 -14.72
CA LEU A 135 -6.79 12.32 -14.75
C LEU A 135 -7.41 12.85 -13.44
N LYS A 136 -7.88 14.08 -13.48
CA LYS A 136 -8.59 14.69 -12.35
C LYS A 136 -10.05 14.23 -12.30
N GLY A 137 -10.52 13.79 -11.13
CA GLY A 137 -11.93 13.54 -10.82
C GLY A 137 -12.15 12.53 -9.70
N ASP A 138 -13.38 12.07 -9.57
CA ASP A 138 -13.85 11.31 -8.40
C ASP A 138 -14.17 9.86 -8.75
N VAL A 139 -13.56 8.91 -8.04
CA VAL A 139 -13.79 7.46 -8.20
C VAL A 139 -15.21 7.04 -7.81
N LYS A 140 -15.97 7.88 -7.09
CA LYS A 140 -17.39 7.65 -6.83
C LYS A 140 -18.25 7.81 -8.08
N ASP A 141 -17.80 8.58 -9.07
CA ASP A 141 -18.52 8.79 -10.33
C ASP A 141 -18.19 7.68 -11.34
N GLU A 142 -19.20 6.86 -11.66
CA GLU A 142 -19.08 5.79 -12.65
C GLU A 142 -18.76 6.29 -14.07
N ALA A 143 -19.36 7.41 -14.49
CA ALA A 143 -19.11 7.97 -15.80
C ALA A 143 -17.65 8.44 -15.91
N TRP A 144 -17.15 9.07 -14.86
CA TRP A 144 -15.75 9.45 -14.77
C TRP A 144 -14.81 8.23 -14.76
N CYS A 145 -15.11 7.18 -13.99
CA CYS A 145 -14.29 5.96 -13.98
C CYS A 145 -14.14 5.34 -15.38
N ARG A 146 -15.24 5.33 -16.16
CA ARG A 146 -15.23 4.88 -17.55
C ARG A 146 -14.41 5.80 -18.45
N ASP A 147 -14.55 7.12 -18.31
CA ASP A 147 -13.76 8.11 -19.05
C ASP A 147 -12.26 7.99 -18.74
N ALA A 148 -11.88 7.90 -17.47
CA ALA A 148 -10.50 7.77 -17.01
C ALA A 148 -9.80 6.55 -17.63
N VAL A 149 -10.45 5.39 -17.61
CA VAL A 149 -9.96 4.18 -18.28
C VAL A 149 -9.89 4.37 -19.80
N GLY A 150 -10.94 4.92 -20.41
CA GLY A 150 -11.01 5.16 -21.85
C GLY A 150 -9.87 6.06 -22.34
N ARG A 151 -9.61 7.16 -21.64
CA ARG A 151 -8.51 8.10 -21.92
C ARG A 151 -7.14 7.46 -21.71
N THR A 152 -6.99 6.61 -20.70
CA THR A 152 -5.75 5.84 -20.48
C THR A 152 -5.47 4.94 -21.69
N VAL A 153 -6.46 4.17 -22.12
CA VAL A 153 -6.33 3.27 -23.28
C VAL A 153 -6.12 4.06 -24.58
N GLN A 154 -6.80 5.19 -24.76
CA GLN A 154 -6.61 6.06 -25.93
C GLN A 154 -5.18 6.63 -25.98
N THR A 155 -4.63 7.02 -24.84
CA THR A 155 -3.32 7.67 -24.75
C THR A 155 -2.18 6.65 -24.90
N PHE A 156 -2.31 5.50 -24.24
CA PHE A 156 -1.23 4.51 -24.19
C PHE A 156 -1.41 3.34 -25.15
N GLY A 157 -2.59 3.18 -25.75
CA GLY A 157 -2.95 2.09 -26.65
C GLY A 157 -3.36 0.80 -25.94
N ARG A 158 -3.20 0.73 -24.61
CA ARG A 158 -3.45 -0.46 -23.78
C ARG A 158 -3.67 -0.09 -22.32
N LEU A 159 -4.06 -1.08 -21.52
CA LEU A 159 -4.04 -1.05 -20.05
C LEU A 159 -3.66 -2.45 -19.54
N ASP A 160 -2.61 -2.51 -18.73
CA ASP A 160 -2.05 -3.77 -18.23
C ASP A 160 -2.18 -3.90 -16.71
N VAL A 161 -2.11 -2.78 -15.99
CA VAL A 161 -2.19 -2.74 -14.53
C VAL A 161 -3.17 -1.67 -14.08
N LEU A 162 -4.15 -2.08 -13.29
CA LEU A 162 -4.98 -1.16 -12.51
C LEU A 162 -4.52 -1.23 -11.04
N VAL A 163 -4.19 -0.08 -10.46
CA VAL A 163 -3.95 0.05 -9.02
C VAL A 163 -5.07 0.90 -8.42
N ASN A 164 -5.96 0.26 -7.67
CA ASN A 164 -6.94 0.96 -6.87
C ASN A 164 -6.29 1.33 -5.53
N ASN A 165 -6.05 2.62 -5.32
CA ASN A 165 -5.35 3.12 -4.13
C ASN A 165 -6.03 4.31 -3.45
N ALA A 166 -6.84 5.11 -4.18
CA ALA A 166 -7.58 6.23 -3.61
C ALA A 166 -8.42 5.81 -2.41
N ALA A 167 -8.41 6.60 -1.34
CA ALA A 167 -9.18 6.33 -0.13
C ALA A 167 -9.56 7.61 0.60
N PHE A 168 -10.66 7.52 1.36
CA PHE A 168 -11.06 8.45 2.41
C PHE A 168 -10.96 7.72 3.76
N GLN A 169 -10.43 8.42 4.77
CA GLN A 169 -10.44 7.97 6.16
C GLN A 169 -10.64 9.19 7.06
N GLU A 170 -11.29 9.00 8.21
CA GLU A 170 -11.45 10.01 9.27
C GLU A 170 -11.43 9.27 10.61
N HIS A 171 -10.80 9.79 11.66
CA HIS A 171 -10.92 9.20 13.00
C HIS A 171 -12.28 9.51 13.64
N ALA A 172 -12.80 8.60 14.46
CA ALA A 172 -13.94 8.82 15.34
C ALA A 172 -13.60 8.31 16.75
N ASP A 173 -14.11 8.98 17.78
CA ASP A 173 -13.90 8.54 19.16
C ASP A 173 -14.81 7.36 19.54
N ASP A 174 -15.99 7.27 18.93
CA ASP A 174 -16.98 6.22 19.14
C ASP A 174 -17.80 5.94 17.86
N LEU A 175 -18.71 4.97 17.94
CA LEU A 175 -19.56 4.59 16.81
C LEU A 175 -20.64 5.65 16.54
N GLU A 176 -21.14 6.30 17.59
CA GLU A 176 -22.16 7.34 17.54
C GLU A 176 -21.73 8.56 16.72
N ALA A 177 -20.43 8.85 16.66
CA ALA A 177 -19.85 9.88 15.79
C ALA A 177 -19.78 9.51 14.30
N VAL A 178 -20.06 8.25 13.93
CA VAL A 178 -20.08 7.79 12.53
C VAL A 178 -21.51 7.84 11.98
N ASP A 179 -21.89 9.01 11.43
CA ASP A 179 -23.18 9.18 10.77
C ASP A 179 -23.27 8.42 9.42
N ASP A 180 -24.49 8.19 8.94
CA ASP A 180 -24.73 7.47 7.67
C ASP A 180 -24.06 8.16 6.48
N ARG A 181 -23.98 9.50 6.49
CA ARG A 181 -23.34 10.28 5.42
C ARG A 181 -21.85 9.97 5.34
N ARG A 182 -21.14 9.98 6.48
CA ARG A 182 -19.73 9.63 6.60
C ARG A 182 -19.50 8.17 6.26
N LEU A 183 -20.33 7.26 6.78
CA LEU A 183 -20.23 5.84 6.46
C LEU A 183 -20.32 5.62 4.94
N MET A 184 -21.31 6.23 4.30
CA MET A 184 -21.50 6.13 2.85
C MET A 184 -20.36 6.80 2.08
N GLU A 185 -19.84 7.95 2.51
CA GLU A 185 -18.68 8.59 1.91
C GLU A 185 -17.44 7.68 1.92
N THR A 186 -17.15 7.06 3.07
CA THR A 186 -16.05 6.12 3.25
C THR A 186 -16.23 4.88 2.37
N LEU A 187 -17.41 4.26 2.39
CA LEU A 187 -17.67 3.04 1.60
C LEU A 187 -17.70 3.32 0.10
N ASP A 188 -18.33 4.41 -0.32
CA ASP A 188 -18.49 4.73 -1.74
C ASP A 188 -17.13 5.06 -2.39
N THR A 189 -16.26 5.75 -1.65
CA THR A 189 -14.87 6.02 -2.09
C THR A 189 -14.04 4.74 -2.08
N ASN A 190 -13.97 4.05 -0.94
CA ASN A 190 -12.93 3.04 -0.69
C ASN A 190 -13.23 1.67 -1.31
N ILE A 191 -14.50 1.28 -1.42
CA ILE A 191 -14.88 0.02 -2.04
C ILE A 191 -15.76 0.25 -3.27
N GLY A 192 -16.70 1.19 -3.23
CA GLY A 192 -17.50 1.59 -4.39
C GLY A 192 -16.62 1.99 -5.58
N GLY A 193 -15.64 2.88 -5.34
CA GLY A 193 -14.67 3.30 -6.34
C GLY A 193 -13.85 2.15 -6.93
N TYR A 194 -13.45 1.18 -6.10
CA TYR A 194 -12.67 0.01 -6.55
C TYR A 194 -13.51 -0.89 -7.47
N PHE A 195 -14.79 -1.09 -7.15
CA PHE A 195 -15.73 -1.81 -8.04
C PHE A 195 -15.91 -1.09 -9.37
N ARG A 196 -16.12 0.24 -9.37
CA ARG A 196 -16.33 1.04 -10.58
C ARG A 196 -15.10 1.03 -11.48
N MET A 197 -13.92 1.27 -10.91
CA MET A 197 -12.65 1.27 -11.65
C MET A 197 -12.32 -0.12 -12.22
N ALA A 198 -12.49 -1.19 -11.43
CA ALA A 198 -12.30 -2.54 -11.92
C ALA A 198 -13.29 -2.85 -13.06
N ARG A 199 -14.58 -2.56 -12.89
CA ARG A 199 -15.61 -2.74 -13.93
C ARG A 199 -15.26 -2.00 -15.22
N ALA A 200 -14.81 -0.75 -15.12
CA ALA A 200 -14.39 0.06 -16.25
C ALA A 200 -13.13 -0.48 -16.95
N ALA A 201 -12.14 -0.98 -16.19
CA ALA A 201 -10.88 -1.51 -16.73
C ALA A 201 -11.04 -2.87 -17.42
N LEU A 202 -11.94 -3.72 -16.92
CA LEU A 202 -12.03 -5.12 -17.35
C LEU A 202 -12.16 -5.37 -18.86
N PRO A 203 -12.89 -4.58 -19.67
CA PRO A 203 -12.91 -4.76 -21.12
C PRO A 203 -11.52 -4.66 -21.80
N HIS A 204 -10.61 -3.92 -21.17
CA HIS A 204 -9.29 -3.59 -21.70
C HIS A 204 -8.18 -4.49 -21.17
N LEU A 205 -8.32 -5.05 -19.95
CA LEU A 205 -7.36 -5.98 -19.36
C LEU A 205 -7.37 -7.34 -20.08
N LYS A 206 -6.18 -7.79 -20.51
CA LYS A 206 -5.95 -9.07 -21.22
C LYS A 206 -5.23 -10.08 -20.33
N ASN A 207 -5.02 -11.30 -20.85
CA ASN A 207 -4.22 -12.31 -20.17
C ASN A 207 -2.83 -11.73 -19.81
N GLY A 208 -2.41 -11.93 -18.56
CA GLY A 208 -1.17 -11.39 -18.01
C GLY A 208 -1.34 -10.08 -17.23
N ALA A 209 -2.50 -9.42 -17.35
CA ALA A 209 -2.80 -8.18 -16.62
C ALA A 209 -2.90 -8.39 -15.11
N SER A 210 -2.80 -7.29 -14.36
CA SER A 210 -2.87 -7.28 -12.90
C SER A 210 -3.81 -6.19 -12.38
N ILE A 211 -4.56 -6.51 -11.33
CA ILE A 211 -5.27 -5.53 -10.50
C ILE A 211 -4.65 -5.59 -9.10
N ILE A 212 -4.23 -4.45 -8.58
CA ILE A 212 -3.67 -4.33 -7.23
C ILE A 212 -4.54 -3.37 -6.42
N ASN A 213 -5.01 -3.83 -5.27
CA ASN A 213 -5.85 -3.05 -4.38
C ASN A 213 -5.07 -2.65 -3.12
N THR A 214 -5.06 -1.37 -2.77
CA THR A 214 -4.49 -0.92 -1.49
C THR A 214 -5.47 -1.19 -0.36
N GLY A 215 -5.21 -2.26 0.40
CA GLY A 215 -5.87 -2.58 1.65
C GLY A 215 -5.30 -1.79 2.83
N SER A 216 -5.31 -2.36 4.03
CA SER A 216 -4.63 -1.82 5.21
C SER A 216 -4.50 -2.88 6.29
N VAL A 217 -3.55 -2.75 7.20
CA VAL A 217 -3.46 -3.55 8.42
C VAL A 217 -4.74 -3.44 9.27
N VAL A 218 -5.45 -2.30 9.25
CA VAL A 218 -6.72 -2.18 10.00
C VAL A 218 -7.84 -3.03 9.41
N GLY A 219 -7.75 -3.39 8.12
CA GLY A 219 -8.66 -4.37 7.52
C GLY A 219 -8.39 -5.81 8.00
N LEU A 220 -7.19 -6.07 8.54
CA LEU A 220 -6.80 -7.36 9.11
C LEU A 220 -7.08 -7.43 10.62
N ARG A 221 -6.80 -6.34 11.34
CA ARG A 221 -6.81 -6.31 12.82
C ARG A 221 -7.99 -5.55 13.43
N GLY A 222 -8.73 -4.78 12.63
CA GLY A 222 -9.70 -3.80 13.11
C GLY A 222 -9.03 -2.54 13.70
N SER A 223 -9.85 -1.57 14.09
CA SER A 223 -9.44 -0.39 14.84
C SER A 223 -10.66 0.20 15.55
N ALA A 224 -10.51 0.53 16.83
CA ALA A 224 -11.58 1.12 17.63
C ALA A 224 -11.96 2.54 17.19
N ARG A 225 -11.05 3.27 16.51
CA ARG A 225 -11.25 4.67 16.10
C ARG A 225 -11.47 4.88 14.61
N LEU A 226 -11.52 3.78 13.84
CA LEU A 226 -11.62 3.79 12.38
C LEU A 226 -12.62 2.72 11.92
N LEU A 227 -13.84 2.71 12.48
CA LEU A 227 -14.80 1.61 12.23
C LEU A 227 -15.22 1.51 10.76
N ASP A 228 -15.68 2.61 10.16
CA ASP A 228 -16.09 2.69 8.75
C ASP A 228 -14.92 2.41 7.81
N TYR A 229 -13.75 2.98 8.10
CA TYR A 229 -12.53 2.75 7.32
C TYR A 229 -12.06 1.29 7.41
N ALA A 230 -11.98 0.70 8.60
CA ALA A 230 -11.60 -0.70 8.79
C ALA A 230 -12.58 -1.64 8.09
N ALA A 231 -13.90 -1.38 8.17
CA ALA A 231 -14.92 -2.11 7.43
C ALA A 231 -14.67 -2.04 5.91
N SER A 232 -14.37 -0.85 5.39
CA SER A 232 -14.06 -0.68 3.96
C SER A 232 -12.79 -1.44 3.53
N LYS A 233 -11.75 -1.46 4.38
CA LYS A 233 -10.49 -2.18 4.09
C LYS A 233 -10.65 -3.70 4.19
N GLY A 234 -11.46 -4.19 5.12
CA GLY A 234 -11.88 -5.60 5.16
C GLY A 234 -12.68 -5.99 3.90
N ALA A 235 -13.58 -5.12 3.45
CA ALA A 235 -14.32 -5.31 2.20
C ALA A 235 -13.38 -5.37 0.98
N ILE A 236 -12.36 -4.51 0.91
CA ILE A 236 -11.32 -4.55 -0.14
C ILE A 236 -10.58 -5.90 -0.14
N HIS A 237 -10.25 -6.45 1.03
CA HIS A 237 -9.57 -7.76 1.13
C HIS A 237 -10.46 -8.90 0.64
N ALA A 238 -11.74 -8.91 1.03
CA ALA A 238 -12.71 -9.89 0.55
C ALA A 238 -12.93 -9.75 -0.97
N PHE A 239 -13.13 -8.52 -1.46
CA PHE A 239 -13.29 -8.21 -2.87
C PHE A 239 -12.09 -8.69 -3.70
N THR A 240 -10.87 -8.47 -3.21
CA THR A 240 -9.64 -8.94 -3.86
C THR A 240 -9.65 -10.45 -4.09
N LYS A 241 -9.97 -11.22 -3.04
CA LYS A 241 -10.03 -12.71 -3.10
C LYS A 241 -11.13 -13.18 -4.05
N SER A 242 -12.33 -12.58 -3.96
CA SER A 242 -13.46 -12.94 -4.82
C SER A 242 -13.21 -12.59 -6.28
N LEU A 243 -12.66 -11.40 -6.56
CA LEU A 243 -12.36 -10.95 -7.92
C LEU A 243 -11.22 -11.77 -8.53
N ALA A 244 -10.19 -12.14 -7.75
CA ALA A 244 -9.13 -13.05 -8.19
C ALA A 244 -9.71 -14.38 -8.72
N SER A 245 -10.59 -15.01 -7.93
CA SER A 245 -11.27 -16.25 -8.35
C SER A 245 -12.13 -16.05 -9.59
N SER A 246 -12.85 -14.93 -9.67
CA SER A 246 -13.71 -14.60 -10.82
C SER A 246 -12.93 -14.37 -12.12
N LEU A 247 -11.74 -13.76 -12.04
CA LEU A 247 -10.95 -13.39 -13.20
C LEU A 247 -9.86 -14.41 -13.56
N LEU A 248 -9.69 -15.47 -12.78
CA LEU A 248 -8.72 -16.52 -13.04
C LEU A 248 -8.86 -17.14 -14.45
N PRO A 249 -10.06 -17.47 -14.97
CA PRO A 249 -10.21 -17.99 -16.34
C PRO A 249 -9.78 -17.00 -17.43
N ARG A 250 -9.67 -15.71 -17.11
CA ARG A 250 -9.21 -14.66 -18.03
C ARG A 250 -7.70 -14.42 -17.95
N GLY A 251 -6.99 -15.11 -17.06
CA GLY A 251 -5.55 -14.93 -16.84
C GLY A 251 -5.20 -13.56 -16.23
N ILE A 252 -6.12 -12.95 -15.49
CA ILE A 252 -5.90 -11.66 -14.80
C ILE A 252 -5.68 -11.94 -13.31
N ARG A 253 -4.57 -11.43 -12.77
CA ARG A 253 -4.25 -11.58 -11.34
C ARG A 253 -4.85 -10.43 -10.55
N VAL A 254 -5.34 -10.71 -9.35
CA VAL A 254 -5.88 -9.67 -8.46
C VAL A 254 -5.30 -9.88 -7.07
N ASN A 255 -4.56 -8.90 -6.55
CA ASN A 255 -3.92 -8.99 -5.26
C ASN A 255 -4.12 -7.69 -4.46
N ALA A 256 -3.85 -7.73 -3.17
CA ALA A 256 -3.85 -6.54 -2.33
C ALA A 256 -2.51 -6.37 -1.62
N VAL A 257 -2.11 -5.11 -1.44
CA VAL A 257 -1.07 -4.73 -0.47
C VAL A 257 -1.79 -4.18 0.75
N ALA A 258 -1.40 -4.61 1.96
CA ALA A 258 -1.93 -4.11 3.22
C ALA A 258 -0.83 -3.35 3.98
N PRO A 259 -0.76 -2.02 3.79
CA PRO A 259 0.20 -1.19 4.52
C PRO A 259 -0.09 -1.14 6.03
N GLY A 260 0.97 -1.01 6.82
CA GLY A 260 0.90 -0.57 8.21
C GLY A 260 0.90 0.96 8.31
N PRO A 261 1.56 1.55 9.32
CA PRO A 261 1.71 3.01 9.40
C PRO A 261 2.69 3.49 8.32
N VAL A 262 2.21 4.30 7.38
CA VAL A 262 3.02 4.90 6.30
C VAL A 262 2.85 6.41 6.34
N TRP A 263 3.95 7.15 6.33
CA TRP A 263 3.92 8.62 6.35
C TRP A 263 3.42 9.17 5.01
N THR A 264 2.20 9.69 5.01
CA THR A 264 1.52 10.26 3.84
C THR A 264 0.71 11.49 4.24
N PRO A 265 0.25 12.33 3.29
CA PRO A 265 -0.62 13.48 3.61
C PRO A 265 -1.92 13.07 4.31
N LEU A 266 -2.35 11.82 4.13
CA LEU A 266 -3.54 11.27 4.76
C LEU A 266 -3.44 11.23 6.29
N ASN A 267 -2.24 11.15 6.89
CA ASN A 267 -2.10 11.02 8.35
C ASN A 267 -2.27 12.38 9.07
N PRO A 268 -1.56 13.46 8.67
CA PRO A 268 -1.77 14.76 9.28
C PRO A 268 -3.14 15.36 8.99
N ALA A 269 -3.80 14.96 7.90
CA ALA A 269 -5.16 15.40 7.58
C ALA A 269 -6.27 14.67 8.35
N ASP A 270 -5.91 13.72 9.21
CA ASP A 270 -6.83 12.76 9.84
C ASP A 270 -6.65 12.65 11.37
N SER A 271 -5.56 13.16 11.92
CA SER A 271 -5.27 13.07 13.35
C SER A 271 -4.80 14.42 13.93
N PRO A 272 -5.07 14.68 15.23
CA PRO A 272 -4.47 15.81 15.94
C PRO A 272 -2.95 15.76 15.92
N ALA A 273 -2.30 16.93 15.94
CA ALA A 273 -0.87 17.08 15.74
C ALA A 273 0.02 16.27 16.72
N ASP A 274 -0.41 16.09 17.98
CA ASP A 274 0.30 15.29 18.98
C ASP A 274 0.31 13.80 18.64
N GLN A 275 -0.80 13.27 18.12
CA GLN A 275 -0.90 11.87 17.68
C GLN A 275 -0.11 11.61 16.40
N VAL A 276 0.04 12.61 15.54
CA VAL A 276 0.84 12.53 14.30
C VAL A 276 2.33 12.31 14.60
N ALA A 277 2.87 12.94 15.65
CA ALA A 277 4.27 12.78 16.05
C ALA A 277 4.60 11.35 16.53
N GLU A 278 3.63 10.67 17.14
CA GLU A 278 3.79 9.29 17.64
C GLU A 278 3.51 8.22 16.57
N PHE A 279 3.14 8.63 15.37
CA PHE A 279 2.65 7.72 14.33
C PHE A 279 3.70 6.67 13.92
N GLY A 280 3.37 5.40 14.14
CA GLY A 280 4.16 4.24 13.73
C GLY A 280 5.15 3.73 14.78
N ARG A 281 5.34 4.43 15.91
CA ARG A 281 6.19 4.00 17.03
C ARG A 281 5.73 2.71 17.70
N GLN A 282 4.44 2.40 17.58
CA GLN A 282 3.82 1.18 18.09
C GLN A 282 4.06 -0.06 17.21
N SER A 283 4.65 0.09 16.02
CA SER A 283 5.06 -1.06 15.20
C SER A 283 6.25 -1.78 15.81
N ASP A 284 6.51 -3.03 15.41
CA ASP A 284 7.70 -3.76 15.92
C ASP A 284 9.00 -3.14 15.41
N MET A 285 8.95 -2.47 14.25
CA MET A 285 10.03 -1.64 13.71
C MET A 285 10.11 -0.24 14.34
N ARG A 286 9.13 0.15 15.18
CA ARG A 286 9.06 1.40 15.96
C ARG A 286 9.22 2.69 15.15
N ARG A 287 8.78 2.69 13.90
CA ARG A 287 8.71 3.88 13.04
C ARG A 287 7.61 3.73 12.00
N ALA A 288 7.15 4.85 11.46
CA ALA A 288 6.38 4.83 10.22
C ALA A 288 7.27 4.41 9.04
N ALA A 289 6.68 3.68 8.10
CA ALA A 289 7.29 3.46 6.80
C ALA A 289 7.20 4.73 5.95
N GLN A 290 8.13 4.89 5.01
CA GLN A 290 8.03 5.88 3.96
C GLN A 290 7.37 5.25 2.72
N PRO A 291 6.66 6.03 1.87
CA PRO A 291 6.00 5.52 0.66
C PRO A 291 6.92 4.67 -0.25
N GLU A 292 8.20 5.03 -0.36
CA GLU A 292 9.20 4.28 -1.13
C GLU A 292 9.47 2.86 -0.63
N GLU A 293 9.12 2.54 0.62
CA GLU A 293 9.26 1.19 1.18
C GLU A 293 8.08 0.28 0.80
N LEU A 294 6.99 0.84 0.28
CA LEU A 294 5.79 0.11 -0.12
C LEU A 294 5.81 -0.19 -1.62
N SER A 295 6.30 0.74 -2.44
CA SER A 295 6.23 0.65 -3.89
C SER A 295 6.88 -0.60 -4.52
N PRO A 296 7.97 -1.20 -3.98
CA PRO A 296 8.50 -2.47 -4.51
C PRO A 296 7.50 -3.64 -4.45
N ALA A 297 6.61 -3.67 -3.45
CA ALA A 297 5.57 -4.71 -3.36
C ALA A 297 4.57 -4.59 -4.53
N TYR A 298 4.25 -3.37 -4.96
CA TYR A 298 3.38 -3.14 -6.11
C TYR A 298 4.07 -3.56 -7.40
N VAL A 299 5.37 -3.28 -7.58
CA VAL A 299 6.13 -3.74 -8.76
C VAL A 299 6.11 -5.28 -8.81
N PHE A 300 6.39 -5.93 -7.68
CA PHE A 300 6.37 -7.38 -7.56
C PHE A 300 5.01 -7.97 -7.98
N LEU A 301 3.91 -7.44 -7.46
CA LEU A 301 2.56 -7.92 -7.77
C LEU A 301 2.09 -7.54 -9.18
N ALA A 302 2.58 -6.43 -9.74
CA ALA A 302 2.26 -6.01 -11.10
C ALA A 302 2.94 -6.92 -12.14
N ALA A 303 4.22 -7.22 -11.94
CA ALA A 303 5.05 -7.91 -12.92
C ALA A 303 4.74 -9.42 -13.03
N PRO A 304 4.33 -9.93 -14.21
CA PRO A 304 4.08 -11.37 -14.40
C PRO A 304 5.32 -12.24 -14.16
N VAL A 305 6.52 -11.72 -14.46
CA VAL A 305 7.80 -12.43 -14.23
C VAL A 305 8.09 -12.65 -12.74
N CYS A 306 7.48 -11.87 -11.84
CA CYS A 306 7.66 -11.99 -10.40
C CYS A 306 6.51 -12.75 -9.73
N ALA A 307 5.27 -12.46 -10.14
CA ALA A 307 4.06 -12.89 -9.46
C ALA A 307 3.10 -13.70 -10.34
N GLY A 308 3.61 -14.36 -11.39
CA GLY A 308 2.80 -15.13 -12.35
C GLY A 308 1.98 -16.26 -11.73
N TYR A 309 2.37 -16.76 -10.56
CA TYR A 309 1.64 -17.79 -9.80
C TYR A 309 1.00 -17.24 -8.50
N ILE A 310 0.79 -15.93 -8.41
CA ILE A 310 0.25 -15.26 -7.22
C ILE A 310 -1.01 -14.46 -7.60
N THR A 311 -2.15 -14.87 -7.05
CA THR A 311 -3.43 -14.16 -7.17
C THR A 311 -4.28 -14.44 -5.93
N GLY A 312 -5.10 -13.47 -5.51
CA GLY A 312 -5.99 -13.56 -4.36
C GLY A 312 -5.33 -13.35 -3.00
N ILE A 313 -4.07 -12.91 -2.94
CA ILE A 313 -3.40 -12.68 -1.66
C ILE A 313 -3.62 -11.26 -1.12
N VAL A 314 -3.48 -11.12 0.19
CA VAL A 314 -3.27 -9.85 0.87
C VAL A 314 -1.84 -9.87 1.40
N MET A 315 -0.96 -9.06 0.82
CA MET A 315 0.45 -8.96 1.19
C MET A 315 0.62 -7.85 2.25
N PRO A 316 0.90 -8.16 3.52
CA PRO A 316 1.13 -7.15 4.52
C PRO A 316 2.52 -6.53 4.37
N VAL A 317 2.61 -5.21 4.45
CA VAL A 317 3.86 -4.45 4.54
C VAL A 317 3.70 -3.47 5.70
N THR A 318 3.95 -3.95 6.92
CA THR A 318 3.40 -3.33 8.14
C THR A 318 4.42 -2.85 9.16
N GLY A 319 5.68 -3.27 9.04
CA GLY A 319 6.66 -3.06 10.12
C GLY A 319 6.35 -3.86 11.39
N SER A 320 5.44 -4.83 11.33
CA SER A 320 5.09 -5.72 12.46
C SER A 320 5.26 -7.19 12.09
N VAL A 321 5.80 -7.97 13.03
CA VAL A 321 5.85 -9.43 13.01
C VAL A 321 4.43 -9.99 13.19
N GLY A 322 4.11 -11.08 12.50
CA GLY A 322 2.78 -11.72 12.61
C GLY A 322 1.64 -10.81 12.13
N ALA A 323 1.84 -10.06 11.05
CA ALA A 323 0.80 -9.24 10.44
C ALA A 323 -0.29 -10.05 9.69
N ILE A 324 -0.32 -11.38 9.87
CA ILE A 324 -1.31 -12.32 9.30
C ILE A 324 -1.66 -13.33 10.38
#